data_AF-A0A2M8FDZ6-F1
#
_entry.id   AF-A0A2M8FDZ6-F1
#
_cell.length_a   1.000
_cell.length_b   1.000
_cell.length_c   1.000
_cell.angle_alpha   90.00
_cell.angle_beta   90.00
_cell.angle_gamma   90.00
#
_symmetry.space_group_name_H-M   'P 1'
#
loop_
_entity.id
_entity.type
_entity.pdbx_description
1 polymer ?
#
loop_
_entity_poly.entity_id
_entity_poly.type
_entity_poly.pdbx_seq_one_letter_code
_entity_poly.pdbx_strand_id
1 'polypeptide(L)'
;MEKDKIQTILESHNVPLTDQKKSDLWYAIETDIQKLPIPSPFLFSFITKKSMASIIIALVLMLGASGSVYASNEARPGDILFPIDQAIERVRLSLTNDDETRARLQVTFAEERLTELRSILAERSDDNDDEDGTNNTSTSTNSFEAEADVFLNTT
;
A
#
# COMPACT_ATOMS: atom_id res chain seq x y z
N MET A 1 26.69 -32.49 16.06
CA MET A 1 27.59 -31.40 15.63
C MET A 1 26.95 -30.01 15.78
N GLU A 2 25.76 -29.73 15.24
CA GLU A 2 25.14 -28.40 15.38
C GLU A 2 24.54 -28.14 16.78
N LYS A 3 23.92 -29.16 17.38
CA LYS A 3 23.36 -29.09 18.75
C LYS A 3 24.44 -28.81 19.82
N ASP A 4 25.65 -29.34 19.62
CA ASP A 4 26.77 -29.20 20.55
C ASP A 4 27.36 -27.78 20.53
N LYS A 5 27.36 -27.14 19.35
CA LYS A 5 27.71 -25.71 19.20
C LYS A 5 26.71 -24.81 19.93
N ILE A 6 25.42 -25.11 19.81
CA ILE A 6 24.37 -24.33 20.48
C ILE A 6 24.48 -24.46 22.00
N GLN A 7 24.74 -25.66 22.54
CA GLN A 7 24.94 -25.85 23.98
C GLN A 7 26.19 -25.11 24.50
N THR A 8 27.27 -25.10 23.72
CA THR A 8 28.50 -24.36 24.07
C THR A 8 28.27 -22.85 24.13
N ILE A 9 27.47 -22.31 23.19
CA ILE A 9 27.12 -20.88 23.16
C ILE A 9 26.21 -20.53 24.35
N LEU A 10 25.22 -21.37 24.67
CA LEU A 10 24.31 -21.17 25.80
C LEU A 10 25.05 -21.17 27.15
N GLU A 11 26.05 -22.04 27.32
CA GLU A 11 26.86 -22.07 28.55
C GLU A 11 27.70 -20.78 28.73
N SER A 12 28.27 -20.27 27.64
CA SER A 12 29.13 -19.07 27.66
C SER A 12 28.43 -17.78 28.08
N HIS A 13 27.09 -17.72 27.99
CA HIS A 13 26.31 -16.52 28.29
C HIS A 13 25.64 -16.55 29.68
N ASN A 14 25.79 -17.63 30.44
CA ASN A 14 25.25 -17.74 31.81
C ASN A 14 26.25 -17.26 32.87
N VAL A 15 26.90 -16.11 32.64
CA VAL A 15 27.68 -15.47 33.70
C VAL A 15 26.67 -14.89 34.69
N PRO A 16 26.62 -15.35 35.97
CA PRO A 16 25.75 -14.72 36.94
C PRO A 16 26.22 -13.27 37.11
N LEU A 17 25.34 -12.32 36.79
CA LEU A 17 25.64 -10.90 37.00
C LEU A 17 25.87 -10.68 38.49
N THR A 18 27.13 -10.44 38.87
CA THR A 18 27.50 -10.00 40.23
C THR A 18 26.74 -8.72 40.57
N ASP A 19 26.32 -8.59 41.83
CA ASP A 19 25.56 -7.43 42.33
C ASP A 19 26.27 -6.10 42.01
N GLN A 20 27.60 -6.10 41.98
CA GLN A 20 28.42 -4.94 41.64
C GLN A 20 28.29 -4.54 40.17
N LYS A 21 28.27 -5.52 39.26
CA LYS A 21 28.08 -5.26 37.83
C LYS A 21 26.64 -4.82 37.54
N LYS A 22 25.68 -5.34 38.31
CA LYS A 22 24.28 -4.92 38.24
C LYS A 22 24.11 -3.46 38.64
N SER A 23 24.76 -2.98 39.72
CA SER A 23 24.69 -1.56 40.09
C SER A 23 25.32 -0.64 39.04
N ASP A 24 26.44 -1.05 38.44
CA ASP A 24 27.08 -0.28 37.36
C ASP A 24 26.17 -0.16 36.13
N LEU A 25 25.48 -1.26 35.79
CA LEU A 25 24.47 -1.26 34.73
C LEU A 25 23.26 -0.39 35.07
N TRP A 26 22.78 -0.41 36.32
CA TRP A 26 21.70 0.46 36.76
C TRP A 26 22.06 1.94 36.67
N TYR A 27 23.30 2.30 37.03
CA TYR A 27 23.80 3.66 36.91
C TYR A 27 23.83 4.13 35.45
N ALA A 28 24.31 3.28 34.53
CA ALA A 28 24.34 3.58 33.10
C ALA A 28 22.93 3.80 32.52
N ILE A 29 21.96 2.97 32.93
CA ILE A 29 20.56 3.09 32.51
C ILE A 29 19.93 4.38 33.05
N GLU A 30 20.17 4.72 34.31
CA GLU A 30 19.59 5.91 34.94
C GLU A 30 20.07 7.21 34.29
N THR A 31 21.34 7.27 33.88
CA THR A 31 21.89 8.45 33.21
C THR A 31 21.30 8.72 31.83
N ASP A 32 20.83 7.69 31.13
CA ASP A 32 20.28 7.83 29.78
C ASP A 32 18.76 8.11 29.78
N ILE A 33 18.03 7.69 30.83
CA ILE A 33 16.58 7.89 30.93
C ILE A 33 16.21 9.38 31.10
N GLN A 34 17.11 10.23 31.63
CA GLN A 34 16.80 11.63 31.95
C GLN A 34 16.92 12.63 30.78
N LYS A 35 17.17 12.19 29.54
CA LYS A 35 17.35 13.11 28.38
C LYS A 35 16.17 13.14 27.41
N LEU A 36 14.97 12.74 27.83
CA LEU A 36 13.77 12.92 27.01
C LEU A 36 13.12 14.26 27.38
N PRO A 37 13.06 15.25 26.47
CA PRO A 37 12.40 16.51 26.75
C PRO A 37 10.93 16.23 27.05
N ILE A 38 10.46 16.64 28.23
CA ILE A 38 9.04 16.58 28.58
C ILE A 38 8.33 17.51 27.59
N PRO A 39 7.48 17.00 26.68
CA PRO A 39 6.83 17.84 25.69
C PRO A 39 5.97 18.89 26.42
N SER A 40 6.11 20.14 26.02
CA SER A 40 5.39 21.23 26.68
C SER A 40 3.87 21.06 26.49
N PRO A 41 3.04 21.34 27.50
CA PRO A 41 1.58 21.22 27.40
C PRO A 41 0.97 22.14 26.33
N PHE A 42 1.72 23.16 25.89
CA PHE A 42 1.32 24.05 24.82
C PHE A 42 1.32 23.39 23.44
N LEU A 43 2.23 22.45 23.16
CA LEU A 43 2.22 21.71 21.89
C LEU A 43 1.01 20.77 21.79
N PHE A 44 0.51 20.28 22.93
CA PHE A 44 -0.67 19.40 22.99
C PHE A 44 -2.00 20.17 22.90
N SER A 45 -2.01 21.45 23.29
CA SER A 45 -3.21 22.32 23.27
C SER A 45 -3.73 22.63 21.86
N PHE A 46 -2.87 22.51 20.84
CA PHE A 46 -3.28 22.75 19.44
C PHE A 46 -4.09 21.60 18.82
N ILE A 47 -4.24 20.47 19.51
CA ILE A 47 -4.97 19.29 19.00
C ILE A 47 -6.39 19.23 19.61
N THR A 48 -7.07 20.39 19.67
CA THR A 48 -8.51 20.42 19.96
C THR A 48 -9.29 20.10 18.68
N LYS A 49 -10.44 19.42 18.79
CA LYS A 49 -11.22 18.86 17.65
C LYS A 49 -11.53 19.83 16.50
N LYS A 50 -11.54 21.15 16.75
CA LYS A 50 -11.72 22.20 15.74
C LYS A 50 -10.46 22.46 14.89
N SER A 51 -9.27 22.23 15.44
CA SER A 51 -7.97 22.43 14.79
C SER A 51 -7.67 21.33 13.75
N MET A 52 -8.14 20.10 13.98
CA MET A 52 -7.93 18.98 13.04
C MET A 52 -8.59 19.24 11.69
N ALA A 53 -9.79 19.81 11.66
CA ALA A 53 -10.47 20.15 10.41
C ALA A 53 -9.67 21.20 9.61
N SER A 54 -9.14 22.24 10.27
CA SER A 54 -8.30 23.24 9.60
C SER A 54 -6.97 22.67 9.11
N ILE A 55 -6.37 21.72 9.82
CA ILE A 55 -5.14 21.04 9.39
C ILE A 55 -5.40 20.18 8.15
N ILE A 56 -6.51 19.43 8.14
CA ILE A 56 -6.92 18.62 6.99
C ILE A 56 -7.19 19.52 5.78
N ILE A 57 -7.92 20.62 5.97
CA ILE A 57 -8.20 21.59 4.90
C ILE A 57 -6.89 22.22 4.39
N ALA A 58 -5.97 22.61 5.28
CA ALA A 58 -4.67 23.15 4.89
C ALA A 58 -3.82 22.13 4.12
N LEU A 59 -3.83 20.86 4.52
CA LEU A 59 -3.18 19.77 3.78
C LEU A 59 -3.81 19.55 2.41
N VAL A 60 -5.14 19.51 2.31
CA VAL A 60 -5.86 19.37 1.03
C VAL A 60 -5.56 20.56 0.11
N LEU A 61 -5.54 21.78 0.63
CA LEU A 61 -5.20 22.97 -0.15
C LEU A 61 -3.73 22.99 -0.56
N MET A 62 -2.81 22.52 0.29
CA MET A 62 -1.38 22.46 -0.01
C MET A 62 -1.07 21.39 -1.06
N LEU A 63 -1.66 20.19 -0.94
CA LEU A 63 -1.59 19.13 -1.94
C LEU A 63 -2.27 19.54 -3.25
N GLY A 64 -3.43 20.21 -3.17
CA GLY A 64 -4.15 20.75 -4.33
C GLY A 64 -3.40 21.86 -5.06
N ALA A 65 -2.71 22.75 -4.32
CA ALA A 65 -1.95 23.86 -4.89
C ALA A 65 -0.63 23.43 -5.53
N SER A 66 -0.09 22.26 -5.17
CA SER A 66 1.20 21.75 -5.65
C SER A 66 1.16 21.11 -7.05
N GLY A 67 0.01 21.09 -7.74
CA GLY A 67 -0.13 20.45 -9.06
C GLY A 67 -0.18 18.92 -9.00
N SER A 68 -0.01 18.32 -7.81
CA SER A 68 -0.11 16.86 -7.62
C SER A 68 -1.47 16.28 -7.98
N VAL A 69 -2.54 17.08 -7.92
CA VAL A 69 -3.89 16.67 -8.37
C VAL A 69 -3.96 16.52 -9.89
N TYR A 70 -3.22 17.34 -10.64
CA TYR A 70 -3.15 17.21 -12.09
C TYR A 70 -2.27 16.02 -12.48
N ALA A 71 -1.14 15.84 -11.79
CA ALA A 71 -0.26 14.69 -11.98
C ALA A 71 -0.91 13.36 -11.53
N SER A 72 -1.84 13.38 -10.56
CA SER A 72 -2.54 12.16 -10.14
C SER A 72 -3.55 11.67 -11.17
N ASN A 73 -4.09 12.54 -12.03
CA ASN A 73 -5.03 12.16 -13.08
C ASN A 73 -4.35 11.35 -14.21
N GLU A 74 -3.02 11.37 -14.29
CA GLU A 74 -2.25 10.51 -15.19
C GLU A 74 -1.66 9.28 -14.47
N ALA A 75 -1.88 9.16 -13.16
CA ALA A 75 -1.32 8.08 -12.36
C ALA A 75 -2.04 6.76 -12.70
N ARG A 76 -1.26 5.76 -13.11
CA ARG A 76 -1.76 4.45 -13.47
C ARG A 76 -1.89 3.54 -12.23
N PRO A 77 -2.68 2.45 -12.32
CA PRO A 77 -2.70 1.43 -11.28
C PRO A 77 -1.28 0.95 -10.95
N GLY A 78 -0.82 1.24 -9.72
CA GLY A 78 0.54 0.95 -9.25
C GLY A 78 1.39 2.20 -8.97
N ASP A 79 0.99 3.37 -9.49
CA ASP A 79 1.68 4.63 -9.22
C ASP A 79 1.40 5.16 -7.82
N ILE A 80 2.39 5.88 -7.28
CA ILE A 80 2.31 6.46 -5.92
C ILE A 80 1.13 7.41 -5.73
N LEU A 81 0.65 8.06 -6.80
CA LEU A 81 -0.43 9.04 -6.78
C LEU A 81 -1.80 8.42 -7.09
N PHE A 82 -1.86 7.15 -7.51
CA PHE A 82 -3.10 6.46 -7.84
C PHE A 82 -4.12 6.38 -6.68
N PRO A 83 -3.71 6.14 -5.41
CA PRO A 83 -4.66 6.17 -4.30
C PRO A 83 -5.27 7.55 -4.06
N ILE A 84 -4.59 8.62 -4.48
CA ILE A 84 -5.08 10.00 -4.35
C ILE A 84 -6.17 10.26 -5.38
N ASP A 85 -5.95 9.84 -6.63
CA ASP A 85 -6.96 9.90 -7.68
C ASP A 85 -8.26 9.20 -7.26
N GLN A 86 -8.16 7.95 -6.81
CA GLN A 86 -9.32 7.20 -6.35
C GLN A 86 -10.03 7.83 -5.14
N ALA A 87 -9.30 8.55 -4.28
CA ALA A 87 -9.91 9.30 -3.20
C ALA A 87 -10.69 10.51 -3.73
N ILE A 88 -10.17 11.22 -4.73
CA ILE A 88 -10.85 12.35 -5.38
C ILE A 88 -12.13 11.90 -6.07
N GLU A 89 -12.09 10.79 -6.81
CA GLU A 89 -13.28 10.19 -7.45
C GLU A 89 -14.39 9.88 -6.44
N ARG A 90 -14.03 9.25 -5.31
CA ARG A 90 -14.97 8.90 -4.23
C ARG A 90 -15.57 10.14 -3.58
N VAL A 91 -14.76 11.16 -3.35
CA VAL A 91 -15.24 12.46 -2.83
C VAL A 91 -16.20 13.09 -3.83
N ARG A 92 -15.88 13.08 -5.12
CA ARG A 92 -16.75 13.61 -6.18
C ARG A 92 -18.07 12.86 -6.25
N LEU A 93 -18.05 11.52 -6.16
CA LEU A 93 -19.26 10.71 -6.05
C LEU A 93 -20.04 11.04 -4.79
N SER A 94 -19.39 11.18 -3.63
CA SER A 94 -20.06 11.49 -2.37
C SER A 94 -20.70 12.89 -2.35
N LEU A 95 -20.14 13.86 -3.09
CA LEU A 95 -20.65 15.22 -3.19
C LEU A 95 -21.74 15.36 -4.27
N THR A 96 -21.87 14.40 -5.18
CA THR A 96 -22.90 14.42 -6.22
C THR A 96 -24.21 13.88 -5.63
N ASN A 97 -25.20 14.76 -5.50
CA ASN A 97 -26.53 14.42 -4.94
C ASN A 97 -27.54 13.95 -5.98
N ASP A 98 -27.33 14.28 -7.25
CA ASP A 98 -28.22 13.89 -8.35
C ASP A 98 -27.88 12.49 -8.85
N ASP A 99 -28.87 11.59 -8.87
CA ASP A 99 -28.68 10.18 -9.21
C ASP A 99 -28.29 9.97 -10.68
N GLU A 100 -28.82 10.78 -11.61
CA GLU A 100 -28.44 10.71 -13.02
C GLU A 100 -26.96 11.10 -13.20
N THR A 101 -26.57 12.21 -12.57
CA THR A 101 -25.18 12.70 -12.60
C THR A 101 -24.23 11.70 -11.94
N ARG A 102 -24.62 11.09 -10.80
CA ARG A 102 -23.83 10.02 -10.15
C ARG A 102 -23.61 8.83 -11.07
N ALA A 103 -24.66 8.36 -11.75
CA ALA A 103 -24.58 7.24 -12.68
C ALA A 103 -23.63 7.56 -13.85
N ARG A 104 -23.74 8.77 -14.41
CA ARG A 104 -22.81 9.25 -15.45
C ARG A 104 -21.36 9.26 -14.96
N LEU A 105 -21.09 9.77 -13.76
CA LEU A 105 -19.74 9.75 -13.19
C LEU A 105 -19.20 8.33 -13.03
N GLN A 106 -20.03 7.39 -12.57
CA GLN A 106 -19.60 6.00 -12.43
C GLN A 106 -19.22 5.36 -13.77
N VAL A 107 -19.98 5.66 -14.84
CA VAL A 107 -19.65 5.21 -16.20
C VAL A 107 -18.32 5.83 -16.64
N THR A 108 -18.13 7.14 -16.45
CA THR A 108 -16.87 7.81 -16.79
C THR A 108 -15.67 7.19 -16.08
N PHE A 109 -15.75 6.97 -14.77
CA PHE A 109 -14.66 6.32 -14.03
C PHE A 109 -14.44 4.86 -14.49
N ALA A 110 -15.49 4.13 -14.84
CA ALA A 110 -15.34 2.78 -15.38
C ALA A 110 -14.63 2.76 -16.76
N GLU A 111 -14.93 3.73 -17.63
CA GLU A 111 -14.25 3.89 -18.93
C GLU A 111 -12.76 4.24 -18.74
N GLU A 112 -12.45 5.08 -17.76
CA GLU A 112 -11.08 5.41 -17.37
C GLU A 112 -10.31 4.18 -16.92
N ARG A 113 -10.88 3.33 -16.04
CA ARG A 113 -10.25 2.06 -15.63
C ARG A 113 -10.01 1.10 -16.79
N LEU A 114 -10.93 1.03 -17.75
CA LEU A 114 -10.71 0.21 -18.95
C LEU A 114 -9.54 0.74 -19.79
N THR A 115 -9.40 2.06 -19.89
CA THR A 115 -8.31 2.70 -20.63
C THR A 115 -6.97 2.45 -19.93
N GLU A 116 -6.91 2.60 -18.61
CA GLU A 116 -5.74 2.28 -17.79
C GLU A 116 -5.30 0.83 -17.99
N LEU A 117 -6.22 -0.13 -17.86
CA LEU A 117 -5.93 -1.56 -18.04
C LEU A 117 -5.42 -1.88 -19.45
N ARG A 118 -6.03 -1.30 -20.49
CA ARG A 118 -5.56 -1.45 -21.87
C ARG A 118 -4.15 -0.91 -22.05
N SER A 119 -3.85 0.21 -21.41
CA SER A 119 -2.54 0.86 -21.51
C SER A 119 -1.44 0.05 -20.81
N ILE A 120 -1.76 -0.62 -19.71
CA ILE A 120 -0.83 -1.57 -19.03
C ILE A 120 -0.61 -2.82 -19.89
N LEU A 121 -1.69 -3.34 -20.50
CA LEU A 121 -1.58 -4.53 -21.36
C LEU A 121 -0.76 -4.26 -22.63
N ALA A 122 -0.87 -3.05 -23.20
CA ALA A 122 -0.06 -2.63 -24.33
C ALA A 122 1.44 -2.56 -23.96
N GLU A 123 1.78 -1.92 -22.84
CA GLU A 123 3.17 -1.85 -22.35
C GLU A 123 3.76 -3.24 -22.05
N ARG A 124 2.96 -4.15 -21.47
CA ARG A 124 3.37 -5.54 -21.25
C ARG A 124 3.69 -6.27 -22.54
N SER A 125 3.10 -5.88 -23.66
CA SER A 125 3.28 -6.54 -24.96
C SER A 125 4.60 -6.14 -25.62
N ASP A 126 5.05 -4.90 -25.43
CA ASP A 126 6.31 -4.38 -25.96
C ASP A 126 7.55 -4.93 -25.21
N ASP A 127 7.39 -5.33 -23.94
CA ASP A 127 8.46 -5.91 -23.10
C ASP A 127 8.78 -7.39 -23.40
N ASN A 128 7.98 -8.10 -24.22
CA ASN A 128 8.22 -9.52 -24.52
C ASN A 128 9.06 -9.77 -25.79
N ASP A 129 9.59 -8.71 -26.44
CA ASP A 129 10.40 -8.86 -27.65
C ASP A 129 11.91 -9.12 -27.37
N ASP A 130 12.33 -9.20 -26.10
CA ASP A 130 13.73 -9.44 -25.67
C ASP A 130 13.94 -10.71 -24.80
N GLU A 131 13.15 -11.78 -24.97
CA GLU A 131 13.51 -13.11 -24.41
C GLU A 131 13.67 -14.18 -25.51
N ASP A 132 14.87 -14.23 -26.09
CA ASP A 132 15.42 -15.39 -26.78
C ASP A 132 15.65 -16.55 -25.78
N GLY A 133 14.91 -17.63 -26.01
CA GLY A 133 15.41 -18.99 -25.78
C GLY A 133 15.39 -19.49 -24.33
N THR A 134 14.30 -20.16 -23.94
CA THR A 134 14.31 -21.63 -23.73
C THR A 134 12.94 -22.12 -23.24
N ASN A 135 12.24 -22.78 -24.16
CA ASN A 135 11.39 -23.96 -24.01
C ASN A 135 10.73 -24.16 -22.63
N ASN A 136 9.38 -24.12 -22.61
CA ASN A 136 8.53 -25.25 -22.18
C ASN A 136 7.08 -25.01 -22.62
N THR A 137 6.77 -25.54 -23.80
CA THR A 137 5.44 -25.90 -24.25
C THR A 137 4.70 -26.72 -23.19
N SER A 138 3.53 -26.24 -22.76
CA SER A 138 2.35 -27.07 -22.45
C SER A 138 1.13 -26.15 -22.41
N THR A 139 0.53 -25.91 -23.57
CA THR A 139 -0.70 -26.59 -24.01
C THR A 139 -1.94 -25.83 -23.54
N SER A 140 -2.43 -25.03 -24.48
CA SER A 140 -3.80 -24.53 -24.56
C SER A 140 -4.80 -25.67 -24.41
N THR A 141 -5.77 -25.52 -23.50
CA THR A 141 -7.05 -26.24 -23.60
C THR A 141 -8.17 -25.25 -23.34
N ASN A 142 -8.74 -24.76 -24.44
CA ASN A 142 -9.95 -23.96 -24.51
C ASN A 142 -11.11 -24.72 -23.86
N SER A 143 -11.60 -24.26 -22.72
CA SER A 143 -12.74 -24.85 -22.00
C SER A 143 -14.08 -24.15 -22.31
N PHE A 144 -14.30 -23.72 -23.56
CA PHE A 144 -15.53 -22.98 -23.92
C PHE A 144 -16.41 -23.63 -25.00
N GLU A 145 -16.01 -24.76 -25.62
CA GLU A 145 -16.82 -25.38 -26.70
C GLU A 145 -17.41 -26.76 -26.36
N ALA A 146 -17.47 -27.14 -25.08
CA ALA A 146 -17.95 -28.48 -24.68
C ALA A 146 -19.46 -28.59 -24.37
N GLU A 147 -20.31 -27.67 -24.82
CA GLU A 147 -21.76 -27.72 -24.49
C GLU A 147 -22.73 -27.82 -25.69
N ALA A 148 -22.27 -27.73 -26.94
CA ALA A 148 -23.20 -27.70 -28.07
C ALA A 148 -23.57 -29.08 -28.68
N ASP A 149 -22.77 -30.13 -28.49
CA ASP A 149 -22.90 -31.37 -29.28
C ASP A 149 -23.50 -32.58 -28.55
N VAL A 150 -23.95 -32.42 -27.29
CA VAL A 150 -24.51 -33.54 -26.49
C VAL A 150 -26.02 -33.75 -26.74
N PHE A 151 -26.70 -32.85 -27.46
CA PHE A 151 -28.17 -32.88 -27.59
C PHE A 151 -28.76 -33.63 -28.80
N LEU A 152 -27.96 -34.32 -29.64
CA LEU A 152 -28.48 -34.94 -30.87
C LEU A 152 -28.38 -36.46 -30.97
N ASN A 153 -28.30 -37.20 -29.86
CA ASN A 153 -28.52 -38.65 -29.94
C ASN A 153 -29.16 -39.26 -28.69
N THR A 154 -30.49 -39.11 -28.59
CA THR A 154 -31.32 -40.05 -27.83
C THR A 154 -32.51 -40.46 -28.73
N THR A 155 -32.41 -41.64 -29.32
CA THR A 155 -33.55 -42.49 -29.72
C THR A 155 -33.09 -43.93 -29.67
#